data_AF-A0A3A9GGD9-F1
#
_entry.id   AF-A0A3A9GGD9-F1
#
_cell.length_a   1.000
_cell.length_b   1.000
_cell.length_c   1.000
_cell.angle_alpha   90.00
_cell.angle_beta   90.00
_cell.angle_gamma   90.00
#
_symmetry.space_group_name_H-M   'P 1'
#
loop_
_entity.id
_entity.type
_entity.pdbx_description
1 polymer ?
#
loop_
_entity_poly.entity_id
_entity_poly.type
_entity_poly.pdbx_seq_one_letter_code
_entity_poly.pdbx_strand_id
1 'polypeptide(L)' 'MAVKSLKSYKGFDIEKSYDEKPDGTIKKDTIIYTAYPVDSYGVFDAAKTLPELKKKIDSHLK' A
#
# COMPACT_ATOMS: atom_id res chain seq x y z
N MET A 1 -1.45 5.07 -14.20
CA MET A 1 -1.08 4.38 -12.94
C MET A 1 0.40 4.57 -12.65
N ALA A 2 0.67 5.41 -11.65
CA ALA A 2 1.97 5.54 -11.03
C ALA A 2 2.05 4.63 -9.81
N VAL A 3 3.21 4.03 -9.60
CA VAL A 3 3.50 3.13 -8.49
C VAL A 3 4.70 3.67 -7.73
N LYS A 4 4.60 3.69 -6.41
CA LYS A 4 5.66 4.18 -5.53
C LYS A 4 5.83 3.26 -4.34
N SER A 5 6.99 2.63 -4.26
CA SER A 5 7.41 1.89 -3.07
C SER A 5 7.60 2.86 -1.90
N LEU A 6 7.06 2.51 -0.75
CA LEU A 6 7.16 3.24 0.50
C LEU A 6 8.08 2.48 1.46
N LYS A 7 8.33 3.09 2.62
CA LYS A 7 9.06 2.43 3.70
C LYS A 7 8.31 1.17 4.13
N SER A 8 9.03 0.04 4.14
CA SER A 8 8.53 -1.22 4.67
C SER A 8 8.09 -1.08 6.14
N TYR A 9 7.12 -1.89 6.54
CA TYR A 9 6.48 -1.84 7.84
C TYR A 9 6.36 -3.25 8.43
N LYS A 10 7.02 -3.49 9.57
CA LYS A 10 6.97 -4.77 10.32
C LYS A 10 7.20 -6.03 9.44
N GLY A 11 8.16 -5.97 8.52
CA GLY A 11 8.44 -7.09 7.61
C GLY A 11 7.50 -7.18 6.40
N PHE A 12 6.74 -6.12 6.12
CA PHE A 12 5.94 -5.98 4.90
C PHE A 12 6.47 -4.81 4.06
N ASP A 13 6.76 -5.06 2.79
CA ASP A 13 6.99 -4.02 1.80
C ASP A 13 5.67 -3.34 1.45
N ILE A 14 5.67 -2.02 1.43
CA ILE A 14 4.45 -1.23 1.18
C ILE A 14 4.61 -0.54 -0.15
N GLU A 15 3.70 -0.83 -1.07
CA GLU A 15 3.59 -0.13 -2.35
C GLU A 15 2.39 0.80 -2.32
N LYS A 16 2.54 1.96 -2.95
CA LYS A 16 1.46 2.92 -3.16
C LYS A 16 1.23 3.08 -4.65
N SER A 17 0.10 2.57 -5.12
CA SER A 17 -0.38 2.71 -6.49
C SER A 17 -1.42 3.81 -6.55
N TYR A 18 -1.32 4.70 -7.53
CA TYR A 18 -2.29 5.78 -7.71
C TYR A 18 -2.41 6.18 -9.16
N ASP A 19 -3.53 6.80 -9.49
CA ASP A 19 -3.77 7.31 -10.82
C ASP A 19 -3.61 8.83 -10.83
N GLU A 20 -3.05 9.35 -11.90
CA GLU A 20 -2.82 10.79 -12.06
C GLU A 20 -3.89 11.36 -12.99
N LYS A 21 -4.36 12.56 -12.67
CA LYS A 21 -5.24 13.31 -13.57
C LYS A 21 -4.42 13.84 -14.75
N PRO A 22 -5.07 14.14 -15.89
CA PRO A 22 -4.40 14.83 -17.00
C PRO A 22 -3.80 16.19 -16.59
N ASP A 23 -4.29 16.77 -15.50
CA ASP A 23 -3.81 18.00 -14.88
C ASP A 23 -2.54 17.82 -14.00
N GLY A 24 -2.00 16.60 -13.89
CA GLY A 24 -0.83 16.28 -13.05
C GLY A 24 -1.15 16.10 -11.55
N THR A 25 -2.39 16.34 -11.15
CA THR A 25 -2.85 16.11 -9.76
C THR A 25 -3.18 14.63 -9.52
N ILE A 26 -2.79 14.08 -8.37
CA ILE A 26 -3.09 12.68 -8.00
C ILE A 26 -4.59 12.49 -7.71
N LYS A 27 -5.23 11.48 -8.31
CA LYS A 27 -6.58 11.04 -7.96
C LYS A 27 -6.54 10.31 -6.62
N LYS A 28 -6.86 11.02 -5.53
CA LYS A 28 -6.86 10.45 -4.18
C LYS A 28 -7.79 9.23 -4.03
N ASP A 29 -8.89 9.20 -4.77
CA ASP A 29 -9.85 8.09 -4.75
C ASP A 29 -9.27 6.77 -5.31
N THR A 30 -8.28 6.87 -6.20
CA THR A 30 -7.62 5.72 -6.82
C THR A 30 -6.32 5.32 -6.12
N ILE A 31 -6.00 5.96 -4.98
CA ILE A 31 -4.83 5.56 -4.19
C ILE A 31 -5.13 4.21 -3.53
N ILE A 32 -4.25 3.25 -3.78
CA ILE A 32 -4.25 1.93 -3.17
C ILE A 32 -2.88 1.70 -2.58
N TYR A 33 -2.85 1.31 -1.31
CA TYR A 33 -1.66 0.86 -0.61
C TYR A 33 -1.71 -0.65 -0.52
N THR A 34 -0.71 -1.32 -1.08
CA THR A 34 -0.60 -2.77 -1.08
C THR A 34 0.56 -3.18 -0.19
N ALA A 35 0.33 -4.14 0.71
CA ALA A 35 1.35 -4.74 1.55
C ALA A 35 1.78 -6.08 0.94
N TYR A 36 3.09 -6.29 0.88
CA TYR A 36 3.72 -7.51 0.44
C TYR A 36 4.56 -8.04 1.60
N PRO A 37 4.36 -9.28 2.07
CA PRO A 37 5.25 -9.87 3.06
C PRO A 37 6.66 -10.00 2.48
N VAL A 38 7.69 -9.58 3.22
CA VAL A 38 9.09 -9.69 2.75
C VAL A 38 9.55 -11.15 2.72
N ASP A 39 9.01 -11.96 3.62
CA ASP A 39 9.37 -13.38 3.78
C ASP A 39 8.56 -14.33 2.88
N SER A 40 7.56 -13.81 2.14
CA SER A 40 6.66 -14.65 1.35
C SER A 40 6.27 -14.00 0.03
N TYR A 41 6.03 -14.83 -0.98
CA TYR A 41 5.61 -14.34 -2.30
C TYR A 41 4.10 -14.16 -2.33
N GLY A 42 3.63 -12.91 -2.45
CA GLY A 42 2.22 -12.61 -2.64
C GLY A 42 1.82 -11.24 -2.13
N VAL A 43 0.59 -10.82 -2.45
CA VAL A 43 -0.02 -9.67 -1.78
C VAL A 43 -0.57 -10.15 -0.45
N PHE A 44 -0.14 -9.52 0.64
CA PHE A 44 -0.73 -9.77 1.95
C PHE A 44 -2.12 -9.15 2.03
N ASP A 45 -2.20 -7.84 1.80
CA ASP A 45 -3.46 -7.10 1.83
C ASP A 45 -3.32 -5.76 1.07
N ALA A 46 -4.44 -5.12 0.73
CA ALA A 46 -4.48 -3.79 0.16
C ALA A 46 -5.56 -2.92 0.81
N ALA A 47 -5.27 -1.63 1.00
CA ALA A 47 -6.21 -0.66 1.55
C ALA A 47 -6.12 0.68 0.83
N LYS A 48 -7.21 1.46 0.85
CA LYS A 48 -7.20 2.82 0.29
C LYS A 48 -6.36 3.80 1.10
N THR A 49 -6.09 3.48 2.37
CA THR A 49 -5.28 4.31 3.25
C THR A 49 -4.18 3.52 3.95
N LEU A 50 -3.01 4.14 4.10
CA LEU A 50 -1.87 3.59 4.83
C LEU A 50 -2.17 3.20 6.30
N PRO A 51 -2.92 3.99 7.11
CA PRO A 51 -3.26 3.58 8.47
C PRO A 51 -4.16 2.34 8.53
N GLU A 52 -5.10 2.17 7.60
CA GLU A 52 -5.90 0.93 7.53
C GLU A 52 -5.05 -0.28 7.21
N LEU A 53 -4.14 -0.17 6.23
CA LEU A 53 -3.21 -1.25 5.89
C LEU A 53 -2.33 -1.62 7.09
N LYS A 54 -1.79 -0.62 7.79
CA LYS A 54 -0.99 -0.84 9.01
C LYS A 54 -1.79 -1.53 10.10
N LYS A 55 -3.06 -1.15 10.32
CA LYS A 55 -3.93 -1.82 11.29
C LYS A 55 -4.14 -3.29 10.96
N LYS A 56 -4.32 -3.62 9.68
CA LYS A 56 -4.46 -5.03 9.25
C LYS A 56 -3.19 -5.82 9.48
N ILE A 57 -2.02 -5.27 9.12
CA ILE A 57 -0.71 -5.89 9.40
C ILE A 57 -0.52 -6.08 10.91
N ASP A 58 -0.83 -5.05 11.71
CA ASP A 58 -0.71 -5.09 13.16
C ASP A 58 -1.62 -6.17 13.77
N SER A 59 -2.85 -6.27 13.29
CA SER A 59 -3.80 -7.30 13.71
C SER A 59 -3.40 -8.72 13.28
N HIS A 60 -2.63 -8.86 12.19
CA HIS A 60 -2.15 -10.16 11.72
C HIS A 60 -0.90 -10.64 12.44
N LEU A 61 -0.05 -9.70 12.88
CA LEU A 61 1.15 -9.97 13.68
C LEU A 61 0.87 -10.12 15.18
N LYS A 62 -0.41 -10.12 15.58
CA LYS A 62 -0.84 -10.21 16.98
C LYS A 62 -1.19 -11.65 17.33
#